data_AF-A0AAV6VLT4-F1
#
_entry.id   AF-A0AAV6VLT4-F1
#
_cell.length_a   1.000
_cell.length_b   1.000
_cell.length_c   1.000
_cell.angle_alpha   90.00
_cell.angle_beta   90.00
_cell.angle_gamma   90.00
#
_symmetry.space_group_name_H-M   'P 1'
#
loop_
_entity.id
_entity.type
_entity.pdbx_description
1 polymer ?
#
loop_
_entity_poly.entity_id
_entity_poly.type
_entity_poly.pdbx_seq_one_letter_code
_entity_poly.pdbx_strand_id
1 'polypeptide(L)'
;MIDDLNIAIQKVPGVSCLFFADDVVIWETGSHVQSMEYALNKSLMNLATWADMNKLEVSAEKTVSQLFTLSTKQHPFNLEYNLEYRTPSNSPYLNTLGSTLTVSSPGVLTSHT
;
A
#
# COMPACT_ATOMS: atom_id res chain seq x y z
N MET A 1 -2.30 20.96 5.55
CA MET A 1 -3.40 21.13 4.57
C MET A 1 -3.39 19.95 3.60
N ILE A 2 -4.53 19.57 3.01
CA ILE A 2 -4.61 18.38 2.13
C ILE A 2 -3.73 18.53 0.87
N ASP A 3 -3.55 19.76 0.40
CA ASP A 3 -2.68 20.09 -0.72
C ASP A 3 -1.20 19.74 -0.47
N ASP A 4 -0.75 19.81 0.78
CA ASP A 4 0.62 19.45 1.16
C ASP A 4 0.90 17.96 0.93
N LEU A 5 -0.10 17.12 1.22
CA LEU A 5 0.00 15.67 1.01
C LEU A 5 0.02 15.34 -0.49
N ASN A 6 -0.85 16.00 -1.27
CA ASN A 6 -0.89 15.82 -2.72
C ASN A 6 0.49 16.17 -3.34
N ILE A 7 1.08 17.29 -2.93
CA ILE A 7 2.43 17.69 -3.36
C ILE A 7 3.48 16.65 -2.93
N ALA A 8 3.39 16.11 -1.70
CA ALA A 8 4.34 15.12 -1.21
C ALA A 8 4.27 13.79 -1.98
N ILE A 9 3.06 13.32 -2.30
CA ILE A 9 2.87 12.07 -3.07
C ILE A 9 3.25 12.25 -4.53
N GLN A 10 2.88 13.37 -5.17
CA GLN A 10 3.23 13.64 -6.58
C GLN A 10 4.75 13.77 -6.83
N LYS A 11 5.56 14.00 -5.78
CA LYS A 11 7.02 13.94 -5.88
C LYS A 11 7.58 12.53 -6.05
N VAL A 12 6.77 11.49 -5.80
CA VAL A 12 7.16 10.10 -6.04
C VAL A 12 6.88 9.78 -7.51
N PRO A 13 7.92 9.48 -8.33
CA PRO A 13 7.73 9.23 -9.75
C PRO A 13 6.79 8.06 -10.03
N GLY A 14 5.88 8.22 -10.98
CA GLY A 14 4.93 7.17 -11.40
C GLY A 14 3.68 7.05 -10.54
N VAL A 15 3.67 7.62 -9.34
CA VAL A 15 2.52 7.55 -8.43
C VAL A 15 1.51 8.65 -8.75
N SER A 16 0.25 8.25 -8.77
CA SER A 16 -0.91 9.13 -8.84
C SER A 16 -1.70 9.04 -7.54
N CYS A 17 -2.37 10.13 -7.17
CA CYS A 17 -3.25 10.15 -6.01
C CYS A 17 -4.51 10.99 -6.27
N LEU A 18 -5.58 10.62 -5.57
CA LEU A 18 -6.86 11.31 -5.59
C LEU A 18 -7.37 11.42 -4.14
N PHE A 19 -7.93 12.58 -3.82
CA PHE A 19 -8.53 12.87 -2.53
C PHE A 19 -9.99 13.20 -2.72
N PHE A 20 -10.84 12.63 -1.88
CA PHE A 20 -12.24 12.99 -1.83
C PHE A 20 -12.74 12.90 -0.39
N ALA A 21 -13.09 14.05 0.20
CA ALA A 21 -13.44 14.16 1.61
C ALA A 21 -12.35 13.56 2.52
N ASP A 22 -12.69 12.53 3.29
CA ASP A 22 -11.80 11.76 4.17
C ASP A 22 -11.12 10.56 3.48
N ASP A 23 -11.51 10.25 2.24
CA ASP A 23 -10.95 9.15 1.47
C ASP A 23 -9.74 9.59 0.63
N VAL A 24 -8.73 8.73 0.61
CA VAL A 24 -7.54 8.84 -0.23
C VAL A 24 -7.33 7.57 -1.05
N VAL A 25 -7.03 7.75 -2.33
CA VAL A 25 -6.60 6.67 -3.22
C VAL A 25 -5.21 7.00 -3.76
N ILE A 26 -4.29 6.06 -3.63
CA ILE A 26 -2.92 6.15 -4.17
C ILE A 26 -2.72 4.95 -5.08
N TRP A 27 -2.30 5.18 -6.32
CA TRP A 27 -2.07 4.12 -7.29
C TRP A 27 -0.88 4.42 -8.19
N GLU A 28 -0.36 3.36 -8.80
CA GLU A 28 0.67 3.45 -9.83
C GLU A 28 0.29 2.50 -10.97
N THR A 29 0.73 2.84 -12.18
CA THR A 29 0.63 1.96 -13.34
C THR A 29 2.01 1.77 -13.94
N GLY A 30 2.40 0.52 -14.12
CA GLY A 30 3.72 0.18 -14.64
C GLY A 30 3.80 -1.25 -15.13
N SER A 31 4.93 -1.57 -15.76
CA SER A 31 5.24 -2.92 -16.25
C SER A 31 6.08 -3.74 -15.27
N HIS A 32 6.62 -3.11 -14.21
CA HIS A 32 7.52 -3.72 -13.24
C HIS A 32 6.91 -3.65 -11.85
N VAL A 33 6.44 -4.78 -11.34
CA VAL A 33 5.75 -4.87 -10.05
C VAL A 33 6.62 -4.39 -8.89
N GLN A 34 7.92 -4.71 -8.89
CA GLN A 34 8.85 -4.29 -7.83
C GLN A 34 9.08 -2.78 -7.78
N SER A 35 9.17 -2.11 -8.94
CA SER A 35 9.30 -0.65 -8.95
C SER A 35 8.02 0.01 -8.45
N MET A 36 6.87 -0.59 -8.80
CA MET A 36 5.57 -0.13 -8.34
C MET A 36 5.41 -0.26 -6.83
N GLU A 37 5.83 -1.40 -6.28
CA GLU A 37 5.82 -1.65 -4.83
C GLU A 37 6.68 -0.61 -4.11
N TYR A 38 7.88 -0.35 -4.60
CA TYR A 38 8.79 0.64 -4.03
C TYR A 38 8.17 2.05 -4.03
N ALA A 39 7.59 2.50 -5.15
CA ALA A 39 7.03 3.83 -5.24
C ALA A 39 5.76 3.97 -4.38
N LEU A 40 4.87 2.99 -4.38
CA LEU A 40 3.69 3.00 -3.50
C LEU A 40 4.08 3.00 -2.02
N ASN A 41 5.06 2.20 -1.60
CA ASN A 41 5.55 2.22 -0.22
C ASN A 41 6.13 3.58 0.17
N LYS A 42 6.91 4.20 -0.70
CA LYS A 42 7.41 5.57 -0.46
C LYS A 42 6.28 6.59 -0.32
N SER A 43 5.22 6.45 -1.12
CA SER A 43 4.03 7.30 -1.01
C SER A 43 3.23 7.04 0.27
N LEU A 44 3.13 5.79 0.72
CA LEU A 44 2.51 5.43 2.00
C LEU A 44 3.30 6.01 3.19
N MET A 45 4.63 6.05 3.13
CA MET A 45 5.45 6.73 4.14
C MET A 45 5.19 8.23 4.20
N ASN A 46 5.01 8.88 3.05
CA ASN A 46 4.64 10.29 2.98
C ASN A 46 3.24 10.53 3.57
N LEU A 47 2.28 9.62 3.29
CA LEU A 47 0.95 9.65 3.88
C LEU A 47 1.00 9.50 5.40
N ALA A 48 1.75 8.53 5.91
CA ALA A 48 1.90 8.29 7.35
C ALA A 48 2.47 9.51 8.07
N THR A 49 3.54 10.10 7.50
CA THR A 49 4.17 11.31 8.04
C THR A 49 3.20 12.48 8.07
N TRP A 50 2.45 12.69 6.98
CA TRP A 50 1.45 13.77 6.93
C TRP A 50 0.29 13.52 7.89
N ALA A 51 -0.19 12.29 8.01
CA ALA A 51 -1.28 11.94 8.93
C ALA A 51 -0.87 12.23 10.38
N ASP A 52 0.34 11.83 10.79
CA ASP A 52 0.90 12.13 12.12
C ASP A 52 0.99 13.64 12.39
N MET A 53 1.56 14.40 11.44
CA MET A 53 1.67 15.85 11.53
C MET A 53 0.31 16.57 11.69
N ASN A 54 -0.75 16.02 11.09
CA ASN A 54 -2.09 16.58 11.14
C ASN A 54 -2.97 15.92 12.23
N LYS A 55 -2.42 15.01 13.03
CA LYS A 55 -3.14 14.24 14.06
C LYS A 55 -4.35 13.48 13.51
N LEU A 56 -4.19 12.92 12.31
CA LEU A 56 -5.18 12.09 11.64
C LEU A 56 -4.81 10.61 11.79
N GLU A 57 -5.83 9.77 11.86
CA GLU A 57 -5.67 8.33 11.97
C GLU A 57 -6.21 7.66 10.71
N VAL A 58 -5.38 6.83 10.07
CA VAL A 58 -5.80 6.01 8.93
C VAL A 58 -6.30 4.68 9.48
N SER A 59 -7.56 4.36 9.22
CA SER A 59 -8.14 3.09 9.65
C SER A 59 -7.57 1.93 8.83
N ALA A 60 -6.68 1.16 9.46
CA ALA A 60 -6.12 -0.05 8.88
C ALA A 60 -7.23 -1.03 8.44
N GLU A 61 -8.24 -1.27 9.28
CA GLU A 61 -9.34 -2.21 8.99
C GLU A 61 -10.13 -1.88 7.72
N LYS A 62 -10.24 -0.59 7.37
CA LYS A 62 -10.96 -0.12 6.19
C LYS A 62 -10.05 0.04 4.97
N THR A 63 -8.75 -0.04 5.14
CA THR A 63 -7.77 0.17 4.06
C THR A 63 -7.69 -1.08 3.18
N VAL A 64 -7.93 -0.94 1.89
CA VAL A 64 -7.88 -2.04 0.92
C VAL A 64 -6.75 -1.82 -0.06
N SER A 65 -6.03 -2.90 -0.41
CA SER A 65 -5.04 -2.92 -1.49
C SER A 65 -5.40 -3.96 -2.54
N GLN A 66 -5.22 -3.59 -3.81
CA GLN A 66 -5.53 -4.47 -4.94
C GLN A 66 -4.49 -4.28 -6.05
N LEU A 67 -4.04 -5.40 -6.63
CA LEU A 67 -3.12 -5.42 -7.77
C LEU A 67 -3.88 -5.92 -8.99
N PHE A 68 -3.92 -5.09 -10.03
CA PHE A 68 -4.46 -5.47 -11.34
C PHE A 68 -3.33 -5.85 -12.28
N THR A 69 -3.32 -7.08 -12.75
CA THR A 69 -2.31 -7.58 -13.69
C THR A 69 -2.93 -8.54 -14.68
N LEU A 70 -2.42 -8.53 -15.92
CA LEU A 70 -2.76 -9.52 -16.94
C LEU A 70 -1.96 -10.83 -16.77
N SER A 71 -1.02 -10.87 -15.81
CA SER A 71 -0.20 -12.03 -15.56
C SER A 71 -0.99 -13.13 -14.84
N THR A 72 -0.78 -14.37 -15.26
CA THR A 72 -1.32 -15.55 -14.56
C THR A 72 -0.45 -16.02 -13.40
N LYS A 73 0.72 -15.38 -13.20
CA LYS A 73 1.64 -15.68 -12.10
C LYS A 73 1.26 -14.88 -10.87
N GLN A 74 1.49 -15.48 -9.70
CA GLN A 74 1.47 -14.71 -8.45
C GLN A 74 2.67 -13.77 -8.44
N HIS A 75 2.41 -12.50 -8.14
CA HIS A 75 3.44 -11.52 -7.90
C HIS A 75 3.42 -11.19 -6.41
N PRO A 76 4.50 -11.47 -5.67
CA PRO A 76 4.61 -10.95 -4.31
C PRO A 76 4.60 -9.43 -4.39
N PHE A 77 3.72 -8.81 -3.60
CA PHE A 77 3.57 -7.37 -3.50
C PHE A 77 3.22 -7.05 -2.07
N ASN A 78 4.06 -6.28 -1.39
CA ASN A 78 3.85 -5.95 0.00
C ASN A 78 3.79 -4.44 0.16
N LEU A 79 2.63 -3.95 0.60
CA LEU A 79 2.49 -2.57 1.02
C LEU A 79 2.68 -2.48 2.53
N GLU A 80 3.44 -1.49 2.97
CA GLU A 80 3.72 -1.22 4.36
C GLU A 80 3.16 0.15 4.75
N TYR A 81 2.35 0.17 5.81
CA TYR A 81 1.84 1.39 6.41
C TYR A 81 1.96 1.29 7.93
N ASN A 82 2.71 2.20 8.57
CA ASN A 82 2.97 2.19 10.01
C ASN A 82 3.43 0.83 10.57
N LEU A 83 4.36 0.15 9.87
CA LEU A 83 4.87 -1.19 10.21
C LEU A 83 3.84 -2.32 10.09
N GLU A 84 2.64 -2.03 9.58
CA GLU A 84 1.67 -3.06 9.19
C GLU A 84 1.85 -3.42 7.72
N TYR A 85 1.97 -4.73 7.46
CA TYR A 85 2.08 -5.27 6.10
C TYR A 85 0.71 -5.62 5.53
N ARG A 86 0.47 -5.22 4.27
CA ARG A 86 -0.69 -5.59 3.47
C ARG A 86 -0.27 -6.20 2.16
N THR A 87 -0.61 -7.47 1.98
CA THR A 87 -0.59 -8.15 0.69
C THR A 87 -1.87 -7.79 -0.07
N PRO A 88 -1.80 -7.31 -1.32
CA PRO A 88 -3.00 -7.12 -2.14
C PRO A 88 -3.71 -8.44 -2.41
N SER A 89 -5.01 -8.35 -2.58
CA SER A 89 -5.75 -9.44 -3.22
C SER A 89 -5.37 -9.53 -4.70
N ASN A 90 -4.94 -10.72 -5.14
CA ASN A 90 -4.72 -11.00 -6.55
C ASN A 90 -6.07 -11.34 -7.20
N SER A 91 -6.62 -10.42 -7.99
CA SER A 91 -7.83 -10.70 -8.76
C SER A 91 -7.52 -10.77 -10.26
N PRO A 92 -7.67 -11.94 -10.91
CA PRO A 92 -7.37 -12.09 -12.34
C PRO A 92 -8.38 -11.37 -13.25
N TYR A 93 -9.52 -10.89 -12.72
CA TYR A 93 -10.52 -10.07 -13.41
C TYR A 93 -11.20 -9.09 -12.43
N LEU A 94 -11.89 -8.05 -12.92
CA LEU A 94 -12.60 -6.99 -12.16
C LEU A 94 -13.76 -7.54 -11.29
N ASN A 95 -13.44 -8.33 -10.27
CA ASN A 95 -14.39 -8.85 -9.31
C ASN A 95 -13.73 -8.80 -7.93
N THR A 96 -14.19 -7.87 -7.11
CA THR A 96 -13.72 -7.57 -5.76
C THR A 96 -13.70 -8.82 -4.87
N LEU A 97 -12.58 -9.08 -4.20
CA LEU A 97 -12.50 -9.91 -2.99
C LEU A 97 -11.31 -9.44 -2.16
N GLY A 98 -11.58 -8.98 -0.94
CA GLY A 98 -10.60 -8.39 -0.03
C GLY A 98 -9.41 -9.31 0.29
N SER A 99 -8.27 -8.69 0.56
CA SER A 99 -7.02 -9.38 0.88
C SER A 99 -7.07 -10.07 2.25
N THR A 100 -6.45 -11.24 2.35
CA THR A 100 -6.33 -12.05 3.57
C THR A 100 -5.01 -11.74 4.28
N LEU A 101 -5.08 -11.61 5.62
CA LEU A 101 -3.97 -11.35 6.53
C LEU A 101 -2.98 -12.53 6.56
N THR A 102 -1.68 -12.24 6.38
CA THR A 102 -0.60 -13.10 6.88
C THR A 102 0.28 -12.28 7.80
N VAL A 103 0.12 -12.48 9.10
CA VAL A 103 0.99 -11.92 10.15
C VAL A 103 2.17 -12.87 10.31
N SER A 104 3.38 -12.43 9.91
CA SER A 104 4.61 -13.06 10.39
C SER A 104 5.00 -12.41 11.71
N SER A 105 4.70 -13.07 12.83
CA SER A 105 5.19 -12.66 14.15
C SER A 105 6.72 -12.69 14.20
N PRO A 106 7.37 -11.67 14.79
CA PRO A 106 8.80 -11.73 15.07
C PRO A 106 9.05 -12.53 16.35
N GLY A 107 9.79 -13.64 16.23
CA GLY A 107 10.43 -14.30 17.36
C GLY A 107 9.89 -15.68 17.74
N VAL A 108 10.33 -16.71 17.02
CA VAL A 108 10.59 -18.03 17.62
C VAL A 108 11.95 -18.51 17.09
N LEU A 109 12.99 -18.33 17.91
CA LEU A 109 14.24 -19.07 17.79
C LEU A 109 13.93 -20.54 18.11
N THR A 110 13.92 -21.41 17.11
CA THR A 110 14.13 -22.85 17.34
C THR A 110 15.47 -23.24 16.73
N SER A 111 16.47 -23.34 17.61
CA SER A 111 17.72 -24.05 17.32
C SER A 111 17.40 -25.53 17.11
N HIS A 112 17.76 -26.06 15.94
CA HIS A 112 17.82 -27.50 15.71
C HIS A 112 19.23 -28.00 16.03
N THR A 113 19.34 -28.83 17.07
CA THR A 113 20.26 -29.96 17.15
C THR A 113 19.46 -31.16 17.60
#